data_AF-A0A9P8XVW7-F1
#
_entry.id   AF-A0A9P8XVW7-F1
#
_cell.length_a   1.000
_cell.length_b   1.000
_cell.length_c   1.000
_cell.angle_alpha   90.00
_cell.angle_beta   90.00
_cell.angle_gamma   90.00
#
_symmetry.space_group_name_H-M   'P 1'
#
loop_
_entity.id
_entity.type
_entity.pdbx_description
1 polymer ?
#
loop_
_entity_poly.entity_id
_entity_poly.type
_entity_poly.pdbx_seq_one_letter_code
_entity_poly.pdbx_strand_id
1 'polypeptide(L)'
;MAIHDASPGIGMSTAAVEAAATLPTTASTPAPQAGNEKPPAVLPPVTRGSSDEYLQRAALATARASLSYDFTILMEKEKISHATSVPIHSVELDDEAVIESTRAAALGRLRNKVTWGSFVVEAGDFAAISCWEPRDINSEDYTGIHEVAEAMRPTRPLFAGFQDDIGKLQEKLLEPVVRKMRPHDGKFWQMSLVARDPTREYLPGAVRAVIAPLMDEVCSAQTPGGAAPIWLVAGGQKARDMYEHFGFQEVGRIDVAELPLWGMMYTAGLDKD
;
A
#
# COMPACT_ATOMS: atom_id res chain seq x y z
N MET A 1 25.03 -6.91 -66.70
CA MET A 1 23.55 -6.99 -66.72
C MET A 1 23.07 -6.07 -65.60
N ALA A 2 23.11 -4.75 -65.83
CA ALA A 2 21.97 -3.92 -66.25
C ALA A 2 20.91 -3.88 -65.14
N ILE A 3 20.96 -2.93 -64.19
CA ILE A 3 20.50 -1.53 -64.29
C ILE A 3 19.07 -1.45 -64.82
N HIS A 4 18.12 -1.07 -63.96
CA HIS A 4 17.10 -0.10 -64.35
C HIS A 4 16.66 0.74 -63.16
N ASP A 5 16.96 2.03 -63.34
CA ASP A 5 16.58 3.21 -62.60
C ASP A 5 15.20 3.69 -63.10
N ALA A 6 14.40 4.30 -62.20
CA ALA A 6 13.40 5.32 -62.50
C ALA A 6 12.61 5.72 -61.24
N SER A 7 13.05 6.81 -60.60
CA SER A 7 12.14 7.84 -60.06
C SER A 7 12.03 8.97 -61.11
N PRO A 8 10.90 9.71 -61.17
CA PRO A 8 10.81 11.01 -60.48
C PRO A 8 9.37 11.24 -59.92
N GLY A 9 9.06 12.18 -59.04
CA GLY A 9 9.78 13.26 -58.40
C GLY A 9 8.77 14.29 -57.85
N ILE A 10 9.10 14.83 -56.68
CA ILE A 10 8.87 16.22 -56.22
C ILE A 10 7.45 16.64 -55.79
N GLY A 11 7.37 16.92 -54.48
CA GLY A 11 6.45 17.88 -53.87
C GLY A 11 6.97 18.29 -52.49
N MET A 12 7.79 19.34 -52.43
CA MET A 12 8.25 20.00 -51.20
C MET A 12 7.09 20.73 -50.50
N SER A 13 7.09 20.72 -49.16
CA SER A 13 7.29 21.92 -48.31
C SER A 13 6.36 22.03 -47.09
N THR A 14 7.02 22.22 -45.93
CA THR A 14 6.65 23.04 -44.76
C THR A 14 5.37 22.71 -43.97
N ALA A 15 5.52 22.27 -42.73
CA ALA A 15 5.62 23.15 -41.55
C ALA A 15 5.57 22.33 -40.27
N ALA A 16 6.45 22.64 -39.32
CA ALA A 16 6.42 22.15 -37.96
C ALA A 16 5.17 22.67 -37.23
N VAL A 17 4.50 21.81 -36.48
CA VAL A 17 3.83 22.20 -35.23
C VAL A 17 4.11 21.13 -34.20
N GLU A 18 4.97 21.54 -33.26
CA GLU A 18 5.23 20.97 -31.96
C GLU A 18 3.91 20.90 -31.18
N ALA A 19 3.38 19.68 -30.99
CA ALA A 19 2.26 19.45 -30.08
C ALA A 19 2.82 18.81 -28.82
N ALA A 20 3.19 19.66 -27.86
CA ALA A 20 3.39 19.25 -26.48
C ALA A 20 2.08 18.61 -26.00
N ALA A 21 2.08 17.29 -25.85
CA ALA A 21 0.99 16.56 -25.21
C ALA A 21 1.05 16.85 -23.71
N THR A 22 0.34 17.90 -23.30
CA THR A 22 -0.02 18.13 -21.89
C THR A 22 -0.72 16.89 -21.36
N LEU A 23 -0.10 16.23 -20.39
CA LEU A 23 -0.71 15.17 -19.59
C LEU A 23 -2.02 15.70 -18.97
N PRO A 24 -3.10 14.90 -18.99
CA PRO A 24 -4.34 15.31 -18.36
C PRO A 24 -4.13 15.42 -16.85
N THR A 25 -4.18 16.65 -16.34
CA THR A 25 -4.40 16.91 -14.91
C THR A 25 -5.82 16.45 -14.58
N THR A 26 -5.95 15.23 -14.06
CA THR A 26 -7.20 14.71 -13.52
C THR A 26 -7.51 15.44 -12.22
N ALA A 27 -8.33 16.49 -12.33
CA ALA A 27 -9.01 17.10 -11.20
C ALA A 27 -10.06 16.10 -10.67
N SER A 28 -9.67 15.28 -9.70
CA SER A 28 -10.59 14.48 -8.91
C SER A 28 -11.31 15.38 -7.90
N THR A 29 -12.64 15.35 -7.91
CA THR A 29 -13.52 16.06 -6.99
C THR A 29 -13.06 15.91 -5.54
N PRO A 30 -12.84 17.00 -4.80
CA PRO A 30 -12.43 16.91 -3.41
C PRO A 30 -13.53 16.21 -2.61
N ALA A 31 -13.12 15.28 -1.74
CA ALA A 31 -13.98 14.84 -0.65
C ALA A 31 -14.47 16.09 0.10
N PRO A 32 -15.72 16.12 0.61
CA PRO A 32 -16.16 17.20 1.46
C PRO A 32 -15.16 17.31 2.61
N GLN A 33 -14.38 18.39 2.62
CA GLN A 33 -13.58 18.75 3.78
C GLN A 33 -14.60 19.02 4.87
N ALA A 34 -14.73 18.09 5.81
CA ALA A 34 -15.39 18.35 7.08
C ALA A 34 -14.65 19.55 7.68
N GLY A 35 -15.26 20.72 7.56
CA GLY A 35 -14.62 21.98 7.90
C GLY A 35 -14.36 22.03 9.39
N ASN A 36 -13.12 22.28 9.81
CA ASN A 36 -12.67 22.78 11.13
C ASN A 36 -13.39 22.27 12.39
N GLU A 37 -14.10 21.16 12.34
CA GLU A 37 -14.75 20.56 13.49
C GLU A 37 -13.66 19.87 14.30
N LYS A 38 -13.54 20.32 15.56
CA LYS A 38 -12.70 19.69 16.57
C LYS A 38 -12.93 18.18 16.50
N PRO A 39 -11.87 17.35 16.45
CA PRO A 39 -12.02 15.90 16.37
C PRO A 39 -13.02 15.43 17.41
N PRO A 40 -13.96 14.53 17.06
CA PRO A 40 -14.95 14.04 18.02
C PRO A 40 -14.22 13.56 19.27
N ALA A 41 -14.64 14.07 20.43
CA ALA A 41 -13.96 13.82 21.70
C ALA A 41 -13.96 12.33 22.07
N VAL A 42 -14.86 11.55 21.49
CA VAL A 42 -14.99 10.10 21.67
C VAL A 42 -14.82 9.43 20.31
N LEU A 43 -13.85 8.51 20.22
CA LEU A 43 -13.65 7.68 19.03
C LEU A 43 -14.73 6.59 18.95
N PRO A 44 -15.14 6.18 17.73
CA PRO A 44 -15.97 5.00 17.57
C PRO A 44 -15.37 3.76 18.26
N PRO A 45 -16.21 2.85 18.79
CA PRO A 45 -15.71 1.58 19.32
C PRO A 45 -15.03 0.78 18.22
N VAL A 46 -14.01 0.01 18.61
CA VAL A 46 -13.29 -0.89 17.72
C VAL A 46 -13.45 -2.33 18.13
N THR A 47 -13.48 -3.21 17.14
CA THR A 47 -13.41 -4.65 17.33
C THR A 47 -12.07 -5.15 16.80
N ARG A 48 -11.43 -6.10 17.49
CA ARG A 48 -10.28 -6.86 16.96
C ARG A 48 -10.76 -8.26 16.60
N GLY A 49 -10.34 -8.77 15.45
CA GLY A 49 -10.79 -10.09 15.01
C GLY A 49 -9.85 -10.76 14.01
N SER A 50 -9.96 -12.08 13.98
CA SER A 50 -9.20 -12.98 13.11
C SER A 50 -10.00 -14.19 12.63
N SER A 51 -11.31 -14.25 12.93
CA SER A 51 -12.19 -15.32 12.44
C SER A 51 -12.38 -15.22 10.92
N ASP A 52 -12.64 -16.35 10.26
CA ASP A 52 -12.73 -16.38 8.79
C ASP A 52 -13.79 -15.41 8.24
N GLU A 53 -14.97 -15.37 8.86
CA GLU A 53 -16.02 -14.42 8.50
C GLU A 53 -15.53 -12.97 8.60
N TYR A 54 -14.82 -12.65 9.68
CA TYR A 54 -14.28 -11.32 9.92
C TYR A 54 -13.20 -10.95 8.88
N LEU A 55 -12.35 -11.90 8.50
CA LEU A 55 -11.36 -11.71 7.44
C LEU A 55 -11.99 -11.52 6.07
N GLN A 56 -13.08 -12.23 5.75
CA GLN A 56 -13.82 -12.04 4.50
C GLN A 56 -14.40 -10.63 4.39
N ARG A 57 -14.93 -10.09 5.50
CA ARG A 57 -15.45 -8.72 5.55
C ARG A 57 -14.35 -7.68 5.40
N ALA A 58 -13.22 -7.87 6.08
CA ALA A 58 -12.04 -7.00 5.95
C ALA A 58 -11.48 -7.01 4.52
N ALA A 59 -11.39 -8.18 3.90
CA ALA A 59 -10.95 -8.33 2.52
C ALA A 59 -11.87 -7.59 1.54
N LEU A 60 -13.19 -7.67 1.73
CA LEU A 60 -14.16 -6.95 0.90
C LEU A 60 -14.05 -5.43 1.06
N ALA A 61 -13.94 -4.94 2.30
CA ALA A 61 -13.74 -3.51 2.57
C ALA A 61 -12.45 -2.98 1.93
N THR A 62 -11.36 -3.75 2.03
CA THR A 62 -10.09 -3.46 1.35
C THR A 62 -10.29 -3.37 -0.16
N ALA A 63 -10.91 -4.39 -0.76
CA ALA A 63 -11.06 -4.48 -2.21
C ALA A 63 -11.88 -3.34 -2.81
N ARG A 64 -12.95 -2.92 -2.12
CA ARG A 64 -13.75 -1.75 -2.53
C ARG A 64 -12.96 -0.46 -2.43
N ALA A 65 -12.16 -0.29 -1.38
CA ALA A 65 -11.30 0.87 -1.23
C ALA A 65 -10.22 0.93 -2.33
N SER A 66 -9.69 -0.24 -2.73
CA SER A 66 -8.63 -0.40 -3.74
C SER A 66 -8.95 0.19 -5.12
N LEU A 67 -10.23 0.35 -5.47
CA LEU A 67 -10.64 1.00 -6.74
C LEU A 67 -10.12 2.44 -6.87
N SER A 68 -9.83 3.09 -5.75
CA SER A 68 -9.29 4.46 -5.71
C SER A 68 -7.76 4.54 -5.65
N TYR A 69 -7.05 3.42 -5.77
CA TYR A 69 -5.60 3.35 -5.65
C TYR A 69 -4.93 2.86 -6.94
N ASP A 70 -4.31 3.78 -7.66
CA ASP A 70 -3.63 3.53 -8.94
C ASP A 70 -2.61 2.39 -8.86
N PHE A 71 -1.89 2.27 -7.73
CA PHE A 71 -0.94 1.18 -7.52
C PHE A 71 -1.63 -0.19 -7.54
N THR A 72 -2.80 -0.31 -6.90
CA THR A 72 -3.52 -1.60 -6.89
C THR A 72 -4.07 -1.92 -8.27
N ILE A 73 -4.63 -0.91 -8.96
CA ILE A 73 -5.07 -1.03 -10.35
C ILE A 73 -3.92 -1.48 -11.25
N LEU A 74 -2.73 -0.89 -11.12
CA LEU A 74 -1.54 -1.29 -11.85
C LEU A 74 -1.15 -2.76 -11.59
N MET A 75 -1.17 -3.19 -10.33
CA MET A 75 -0.87 -4.58 -9.97
C MET A 75 -1.90 -5.57 -10.53
N GLU A 76 -3.18 -5.19 -10.62
CA GLU A 76 -4.20 -6.01 -11.29
C GLU A 76 -4.00 -6.05 -12.81
N LYS A 77 -3.66 -4.90 -13.43
CA LYS A 77 -3.33 -4.86 -14.86
C LYS A 77 -2.14 -5.74 -15.19
N GLU A 78 -1.11 -5.75 -14.34
CA GLU A 78 0.06 -6.61 -14.50
C GLU A 78 -0.33 -8.10 -14.54
N LYS A 79 -1.19 -8.56 -13.61
CA LYS A 79 -1.66 -9.95 -13.59
C LYS A 79 -2.29 -10.35 -14.93
N ILE A 80 -3.19 -9.51 -15.44
CA ILE A 80 -3.92 -9.79 -16.69
C ILE A 80 -3.00 -9.67 -17.90
N SER A 81 -2.19 -8.62 -17.94
CA SER A 81 -1.21 -8.37 -19.01
C SER A 81 -0.30 -9.57 -19.19
N HIS A 82 0.24 -10.11 -18.10
CA HIS A 82 1.08 -11.29 -18.15
C HIS A 82 0.32 -12.55 -18.55
N ALA A 83 -0.87 -12.77 -17.98
CA ALA A 83 -1.69 -13.95 -18.28
C ALA A 83 -2.19 -14.00 -19.74
N THR A 84 -2.35 -12.84 -20.38
CA THR A 84 -2.94 -12.72 -21.73
C THR A 84 -1.96 -12.25 -22.80
N SER A 85 -0.72 -11.91 -22.41
CA SER A 85 0.29 -11.27 -23.28
C SER A 85 -0.16 -9.95 -23.93
N VAL A 86 -1.16 -9.28 -23.36
CA VAL A 86 -1.61 -7.95 -23.78
C VAL A 86 -0.74 -6.88 -23.09
N PRO A 87 -0.29 -5.81 -23.78
CA PRO A 87 0.46 -4.73 -23.12
C PRO A 87 -0.30 -4.12 -21.94
N ILE A 88 0.40 -3.86 -20.82
CA ILE A 88 -0.23 -3.40 -19.56
C ILE A 88 -1.07 -2.14 -19.71
N HIS A 89 -0.67 -1.20 -20.58
CA HIS A 89 -1.40 0.04 -20.85
C HIS A 89 -2.69 -0.17 -21.65
N SER A 90 -2.82 -1.32 -22.34
CA SER A 90 -4.01 -1.73 -23.09
C SER A 90 -4.98 -2.58 -22.26
N VAL A 91 -4.62 -2.92 -21.02
CA VAL A 91 -5.52 -3.67 -20.14
C VAL A 91 -6.60 -2.73 -19.60
N GLU A 92 -7.83 -3.02 -19.98
CA GLU A 92 -9.04 -2.46 -19.39
C GLU A 92 -9.51 -3.36 -18.25
N LEU A 93 -9.94 -2.74 -17.16
CA LEU A 93 -10.39 -3.43 -15.96
C LEU A 93 -11.83 -3.04 -15.68
N ASP A 94 -12.65 -4.04 -15.42
CA ASP A 94 -13.98 -3.86 -14.86
C ASP A 94 -13.90 -3.79 -13.33
N ASP A 95 -14.66 -2.88 -12.72
CA ASP A 95 -14.62 -2.63 -11.27
C ASP A 95 -15.00 -3.88 -10.46
N GLU A 96 -15.98 -4.66 -10.93
CA GLU A 96 -16.42 -5.89 -10.25
C GLU A 96 -15.32 -6.95 -10.30
N ALA A 97 -14.67 -7.10 -11.45
CA ALA A 97 -13.52 -7.99 -11.61
C ALA A 97 -12.33 -7.59 -10.71
N VAL A 98 -12.03 -6.29 -10.61
CA VAL A 98 -10.99 -5.76 -9.72
C VAL A 98 -11.34 -6.02 -8.26
N ILE A 99 -12.59 -5.76 -7.85
CA ILE A 99 -13.05 -6.03 -6.49
C ILE A 99 -12.88 -7.52 -6.17
N GLU A 100 -13.33 -8.44 -7.04
CA GLU A 100 -13.26 -9.87 -6.72
C GLU A 100 -11.81 -10.38 -6.67
N SER A 101 -10.96 -10.01 -7.64
CA SER A 101 -9.54 -10.38 -7.63
C SER A 101 -8.81 -9.81 -6.40
N THR A 102 -9.05 -8.53 -6.08
CA THR A 102 -8.43 -7.87 -4.94
C THR A 102 -8.93 -8.45 -3.62
N ARG A 103 -10.21 -8.80 -3.51
CA ARG A 103 -10.81 -9.45 -2.35
C ARG A 103 -10.18 -10.82 -2.13
N ALA A 104 -10.06 -11.64 -3.17
CA ALA A 104 -9.42 -12.95 -3.06
C ALA A 104 -7.96 -12.83 -2.61
N ALA A 105 -7.20 -11.89 -3.20
CA ALA A 105 -5.82 -11.64 -2.82
C ALA A 105 -5.67 -11.07 -1.39
N ALA A 106 -6.56 -10.14 -0.99
CA ALA A 106 -6.59 -9.60 0.37
C ALA A 106 -6.92 -10.68 1.41
N LEU A 107 -7.91 -11.54 1.12
CA LEU A 107 -8.30 -12.64 1.99
C LEU A 107 -7.17 -13.66 2.16
N GLY A 108 -6.51 -14.05 1.07
CA GLY A 108 -5.34 -14.94 1.12
C GLY A 108 -4.22 -14.37 1.99
N ARG A 109 -3.88 -13.08 1.80
CA ARG A 109 -2.89 -12.37 2.64
C ARG A 109 -3.31 -12.32 4.10
N LEU A 110 -4.57 -11.98 4.39
CA LEU A 110 -5.08 -11.89 5.75
C LEU A 110 -5.04 -13.24 6.47
N ARG A 111 -5.49 -14.31 5.82
CA ARG A 111 -5.44 -15.67 6.40
C ARG A 111 -4.01 -16.07 6.73
N ASN A 112 -3.07 -15.82 5.82
CA ASN A 112 -1.65 -16.10 6.06
C ASN A 112 -1.05 -15.21 7.18
N LYS A 113 -1.46 -13.94 7.28
CA LYS A 113 -0.99 -13.05 8.34
C LYS A 113 -1.49 -13.48 9.71
N VAL A 114 -2.72 -13.97 9.81
CA VAL A 114 -3.31 -14.45 11.08
C VAL A 114 -2.57 -15.68 11.60
N THR A 115 -2.01 -16.55 10.75
CA THR A 115 -1.20 -17.69 11.23
C THR A 115 0.09 -17.25 11.93
N TRP A 116 0.52 -15.99 11.72
CA TRP A 116 1.67 -15.37 12.37
C TRP A 116 1.29 -14.47 13.55
N GLY A 117 0.03 -14.51 14.01
CA GLY A 117 -0.45 -13.70 15.14
C GLY A 117 -0.92 -12.29 14.76
N SER A 118 -1.06 -12.00 13.47
CA SER A 118 -1.67 -10.74 13.03
C SER A 118 -3.17 -10.72 13.33
N PHE A 119 -3.74 -9.52 13.40
CA PHE A 119 -5.16 -9.32 13.56
C PHE A 119 -5.66 -8.13 12.75
N VAL A 120 -6.97 -8.09 12.51
CA VAL A 120 -7.64 -6.94 11.91
C VAL A 120 -8.36 -6.17 13.00
N VAL A 121 -8.30 -4.84 12.91
CA VAL A 121 -9.09 -3.91 13.72
C VAL A 121 -10.09 -3.23 12.79
N GLU A 122 -11.37 -3.21 13.18
CA GLU A 122 -12.42 -2.49 12.46
C GLU A 122 -13.10 -1.47 13.37
N ALA A 123 -13.63 -0.40 12.76
CA ALA A 123 -14.52 0.55 13.38
C ALA A 123 -15.75 0.76 12.49
N GLY A 124 -16.92 0.83 13.12
CA GLY A 124 -18.16 1.24 12.46
C GLY A 124 -18.67 0.23 11.43
N ASP A 125 -18.69 -1.06 11.77
CA ASP A 125 -19.14 -2.12 10.87
C ASP A 125 -18.28 -2.17 9.58
N PHE A 126 -16.96 -2.10 9.76
CA PHE A 126 -15.96 -2.06 8.68
C PHE A 126 -15.98 -0.77 7.85
N ALA A 127 -16.53 0.34 8.38
CA ALA A 127 -16.37 1.66 7.77
C ALA A 127 -14.89 2.05 7.66
N ALA A 128 -14.07 1.65 8.64
CA ALA A 128 -12.61 1.66 8.54
C ALA A 128 -12.02 0.36 9.07
N ILE A 129 -10.89 -0.06 8.49
CA ILE A 129 -10.11 -1.20 8.95
C ILE A 129 -8.61 -0.90 8.95
N SER A 130 -7.86 -1.70 9.70
CA SER A 130 -6.41 -1.85 9.57
C SER A 130 -6.00 -3.27 9.95
N CYS A 131 -4.95 -3.78 9.31
CA CYS A 131 -4.31 -5.04 9.71
C CYS A 131 -2.99 -4.72 10.43
N TRP A 132 -2.85 -5.30 11.63
CA TRP A 132 -1.68 -5.15 12.49
C TRP A 132 -0.94 -6.47 12.53
N GLU A 133 0.32 -6.44 12.10
CA GLU A 133 1.16 -7.62 11.94
C GLU A 133 2.36 -7.53 12.88
N PRO A 134 2.49 -8.43 13.87
CA PRO A 134 3.74 -8.56 14.58
C PRO A 134 4.80 -9.15 13.63
N ARG A 135 5.97 -8.52 13.55
CA ARG A 135 7.09 -8.96 12.71
C ARG A 135 8.38 -8.98 13.53
N ASP A 136 9.36 -9.73 13.04
CA ASP A 136 10.68 -9.85 13.64
C ASP A 136 11.72 -9.82 12.50
N ILE A 137 12.72 -8.95 12.62
CA ILE A 137 13.79 -8.85 11.62
C ILE A 137 14.68 -10.10 11.56
N ASN A 138 14.57 -10.99 12.54
CA ASN A 138 15.31 -12.24 12.62
C ASN A 138 14.49 -13.46 12.16
N SER A 139 13.22 -13.29 11.76
CA SER A 139 12.40 -14.42 11.30
C SER A 139 12.69 -14.78 9.86
N GLU A 140 12.55 -16.07 9.53
CA GLU A 140 12.67 -16.58 8.15
C GLU A 140 11.64 -15.92 7.22
N ASP A 141 10.44 -15.62 7.71
CA ASP A 141 9.39 -14.92 6.95
C ASP A 141 9.77 -13.47 6.60
N TYR A 142 10.66 -12.85 7.37
CA TYR A 142 11.17 -11.51 7.08
C TYR A 142 12.33 -11.57 6.10
N THR A 143 13.32 -12.44 6.35
CA THR A 143 14.51 -12.56 5.51
C THR A 143 14.22 -13.20 4.16
N GLY A 144 13.17 -14.04 4.08
CA GLY A 144 12.74 -14.77 2.88
C GLY A 144 12.04 -13.94 1.80
N ILE A 145 11.92 -12.62 1.98
CA ILE A 145 11.12 -11.76 1.06
C ILE A 145 11.72 -11.72 -0.35
N HIS A 146 13.05 -11.79 -0.45
CA HIS A 146 13.77 -11.79 -1.74
C HIS A 146 13.54 -13.10 -2.50
N GLU A 147 13.56 -14.25 -1.83
CA GLU A 147 13.28 -15.55 -2.45
C GLU A 147 11.85 -15.61 -2.99
N VAL A 148 10.88 -15.06 -2.25
CA VAL A 148 9.49 -14.96 -2.70
C VAL A 148 9.38 -14.02 -3.92
N ALA A 149 10.07 -12.88 -3.90
CA ALA A 149 10.09 -11.95 -5.02
C ALA A 149 10.70 -12.59 -6.28
N GLU A 150 11.83 -13.27 -6.15
CA GLU A 150 12.47 -13.99 -7.27
C GLU A 150 11.57 -15.09 -7.85
N ALA A 151 10.89 -15.85 -7.00
CA ALA A 151 9.95 -16.87 -7.46
C ALA A 151 8.76 -16.28 -8.23
N MET A 152 8.34 -15.05 -7.89
CA MET A 152 7.25 -14.35 -8.57
C MET A 152 7.68 -13.61 -9.84
N ARG A 153 8.95 -13.20 -9.93
CA ARG A 153 9.50 -12.35 -11.01
C ARG A 153 9.12 -12.82 -12.43
N PRO A 154 9.12 -14.12 -12.78
CA PRO A 154 8.74 -14.57 -14.12
C PRO A 154 7.28 -14.30 -14.49
N THR A 155 6.39 -14.12 -13.50
CA THR A 155 4.95 -13.93 -13.73
C THR A 155 4.42 -12.58 -13.30
N ARG A 156 5.17 -11.88 -12.43
CA ARG A 156 4.79 -10.62 -11.80
C ARG A 156 6.03 -9.72 -11.61
N PRO A 157 6.71 -9.28 -12.69
CA PRO A 157 7.99 -8.58 -12.60
C PRO A 157 7.91 -7.21 -11.91
N LEU A 158 6.84 -6.44 -12.07
CA LEU A 158 6.63 -5.17 -11.36
C LEU A 158 6.38 -5.41 -9.87
N PHE A 159 5.54 -6.40 -9.54
CA PHE A 159 5.29 -6.74 -8.13
C PHE A 159 6.54 -7.30 -7.45
N ALA A 160 7.32 -8.13 -8.14
CA ALA A 160 8.60 -8.64 -7.63
C ALA A 160 9.59 -7.48 -7.36
N GLY A 161 9.76 -6.58 -8.33
CA GLY A 161 10.61 -5.39 -8.15
C GLY A 161 10.15 -4.50 -6.99
N PHE A 162 8.84 -4.32 -6.83
CA PHE A 162 8.27 -3.62 -5.68
C PHE A 162 8.64 -4.28 -4.34
N GLN A 163 8.57 -5.61 -4.25
CA GLN A 163 8.95 -6.33 -3.03
C GLN A 163 10.45 -6.22 -2.73
N ASP A 164 11.31 -6.33 -3.76
CA ASP A 164 12.75 -6.14 -3.59
C ASP A 164 13.07 -4.75 -3.02
N ASP A 165 12.42 -3.72 -3.55
CA ASP A 165 12.67 -2.35 -3.15
C ASP A 165 12.16 -2.06 -1.74
N ILE A 166 11.03 -2.67 -1.33
CA ILE A 166 10.61 -2.67 0.07
C ILE A 166 11.64 -3.36 0.95
N GLY A 167 12.10 -4.55 0.57
CA GLY A 167 13.10 -5.31 1.34
C GLY A 167 14.37 -4.50 1.57
N LYS A 168 14.94 -3.92 0.51
CA LYS A 168 16.11 -3.03 0.59
C LYS A 168 15.85 -1.82 1.48
N LEU A 169 14.66 -1.22 1.41
CA LEU A 169 14.32 -0.07 2.22
C LEU A 169 14.22 -0.44 3.71
N GLN A 170 13.62 -1.59 4.02
CA GLN A 170 13.53 -2.11 5.38
C GLN A 170 14.91 -2.46 5.94
N GLU A 171 15.73 -3.21 5.21
CA GLU A 171 17.11 -3.54 5.60
C GLU A 171 17.93 -2.27 5.92
N LYS A 172 17.82 -1.27 5.05
CA LYS A 172 18.61 -0.04 5.17
C LYS A 172 18.13 0.89 6.28
N LEU A 173 16.81 0.99 6.50
CA LEU A 173 16.23 2.06 7.31
C LEU A 173 15.44 1.57 8.52
N LEU A 174 14.73 0.45 8.40
CA LEU A 174 13.95 -0.11 9.50
C LEU A 174 14.85 -0.92 10.44
N GLU A 175 15.66 -1.82 9.92
CA GLU A 175 16.47 -2.73 10.76
C GLU A 175 17.37 -2.00 11.77
N PRO A 176 18.10 -0.91 11.41
CA PRO A 176 18.93 -0.22 12.39
C PRO A 176 18.11 0.33 13.57
N VAL A 177 16.90 0.82 13.29
CA VAL A 177 15.99 1.37 14.29
C VAL A 177 15.43 0.26 15.17
N VAL A 178 15.03 -0.86 14.56
CA VAL A 178 14.57 -2.05 15.30
C VAL A 178 15.67 -2.59 16.19
N ARG A 179 16.91 -2.72 15.70
CA ARG A 179 18.05 -3.20 16.51
C ARG A 179 18.36 -2.25 17.67
N LYS A 180 18.11 -0.96 17.51
CA LYS A 180 18.25 0.04 18.58
C LYS A 180 17.14 -0.04 19.62
N MET A 181 15.88 -0.07 19.19
CA MET A 181 14.71 -0.05 20.08
C MET A 181 14.40 -1.41 20.71
N ARG A 182 14.73 -2.50 20.00
CA ARG A 182 14.40 -3.89 20.33
C ARG A 182 15.62 -4.81 20.16
N PRO A 183 16.75 -4.55 20.84
CA PRO A 183 18.01 -5.26 20.64
C PRO A 183 17.94 -6.76 20.97
N HIS A 184 16.99 -7.17 21.82
CA HIS A 184 16.89 -8.54 22.32
C HIS A 184 16.03 -9.46 21.45
N ASP A 185 15.05 -8.91 20.73
CA ASP A 185 14.09 -9.73 20.00
C ASP A 185 13.72 -9.21 18.61
N GLY A 186 14.27 -8.08 18.16
CA GLY A 186 14.13 -7.62 16.79
C GLY A 186 12.69 -7.33 16.35
N LYS A 187 11.77 -7.13 17.29
CA LYS A 187 10.34 -7.01 16.97
C LYS A 187 9.97 -5.62 16.46
N PHE A 188 9.04 -5.60 15.52
CA PHE A 188 8.36 -4.40 15.05
C PHE A 188 6.93 -4.71 14.67
N TRP A 189 6.11 -3.67 14.49
CA TRP A 189 4.76 -3.81 13.97
C TRP A 189 4.71 -3.36 12.52
N GLN A 190 4.15 -4.18 11.64
CA GLN A 190 3.79 -3.75 10.30
C GLN A 190 2.30 -3.44 10.25
N MET A 191 1.94 -2.25 9.79
CA MET A 191 0.56 -1.89 9.51
C MET A 191 0.29 -2.00 8.01
N SER A 192 -0.74 -2.73 7.64
CA SER A 192 -1.15 -2.89 6.24
C SER A 192 -2.66 -2.90 6.09
N LEU A 193 -3.14 -2.90 4.84
CA LEU A 193 -4.57 -2.99 4.50
C LEU A 193 -5.44 -1.98 5.26
N VAL A 194 -4.90 -0.77 5.47
CA VAL A 194 -5.68 0.33 6.03
C VAL A 194 -6.63 0.82 4.95
N ALA A 195 -7.92 0.69 5.21
CA ALA A 195 -8.94 1.00 4.22
C ALA A 195 -10.16 1.64 4.87
N ARG A 196 -10.82 2.51 4.10
CA ARG A 196 -12.17 3.00 4.39
C ARG A 196 -13.09 2.44 3.31
N ASP A 197 -14.07 1.62 3.68
CA ASP A 197 -15.02 1.07 2.70
C ASP A 197 -15.88 2.23 2.13
N PRO A 198 -15.77 2.56 0.84
CA PRO A 198 -16.52 3.67 0.24
C PRO A 198 -18.03 3.40 0.17
N THR A 199 -18.48 2.16 0.36
CA THR A 199 -19.91 1.79 0.37
C THR A 199 -20.57 1.96 1.75
N ARG A 200 -19.77 2.27 2.78
CA ARG A 200 -20.25 2.54 4.13
C ARG A 200 -20.41 4.03 4.35
N GLU A 201 -21.36 4.39 5.22
CA GLU A 201 -21.54 5.77 5.64
C GLU A 201 -20.24 6.30 6.27
N TYR A 202 -19.94 7.56 6.00
CA TYR A 202 -18.79 8.20 6.62
C TYR A 202 -18.99 8.27 8.14
N LEU A 203 -18.14 7.55 8.87
CA LEU A 203 -18.10 7.60 10.32
C LEU A 203 -16.91 8.46 10.79
N PRO A 204 -17.16 9.67 11.33
CA PRO A 204 -16.10 10.52 11.84
C PRO A 204 -15.21 9.82 12.86
N GLY A 205 -13.89 9.93 12.68
CA GLY A 205 -12.91 9.33 13.59
C GLY A 205 -12.68 7.82 13.42
N ALA A 206 -13.37 7.12 12.51
CA ALA A 206 -13.21 5.67 12.33
C ALA A 206 -11.76 5.25 11.98
N VAL A 207 -11.11 5.98 11.06
CA VAL A 207 -9.70 5.72 10.72
C VAL A 207 -8.78 5.95 11.93
N ARG A 208 -9.03 7.02 12.69
CA ARG A 208 -8.27 7.29 13.93
C ARG A 208 -8.48 6.20 14.98
N ALA A 209 -9.70 5.66 15.07
CA ALA A 209 -10.04 4.60 16.02
C ALA A 209 -9.27 3.30 15.77
N VAL A 210 -9.07 2.92 14.50
CA VAL A 210 -8.32 1.70 14.16
C VAL A 210 -6.80 1.88 14.17
N ILE A 211 -6.30 3.12 14.27
CA ILE A 211 -4.85 3.43 14.25
C ILE A 211 -4.33 3.88 15.62
N ALA A 212 -4.80 5.02 16.12
CA ALA A 212 -4.14 5.73 17.23
C ALA A 212 -4.08 4.92 18.54
N PRO A 213 -5.16 4.26 19.00
CA PRO A 213 -5.09 3.47 20.25
C PRO A 213 -4.06 2.33 20.18
N LEU A 214 -3.86 1.77 18.99
CA LEU A 214 -2.90 0.67 18.78
C LEU A 214 -1.48 1.21 18.73
N MET A 215 -1.25 2.40 18.16
CA MET A 215 0.06 3.07 18.24
C MET A 215 0.46 3.32 19.69
N ASP A 216 -0.46 3.82 20.52
CA ASP A 216 -0.22 4.05 21.94
C ASP A 216 0.09 2.73 22.68
N GLU A 217 -0.61 1.65 22.32
CA GLU A 217 -0.40 0.32 22.91
C GLU A 217 0.96 -0.29 22.55
N VAL A 218 1.41 -0.19 21.29
CA VAL A 218 2.61 -0.90 20.81
C VAL A 218 3.90 -0.10 20.96
N CYS A 219 3.81 1.22 21.05
CA CYS A 219 4.95 2.11 21.31
C CYS A 219 5.08 2.47 22.80
N SER A 220 4.35 1.79 23.68
CA SER A 220 4.44 2.01 25.12
C SER A 220 5.65 1.29 25.73
N ALA A 221 6.24 1.88 26.78
CA ALA A 221 7.25 1.20 27.60
C ALA A 221 6.68 -0.02 28.35
N GLN A 222 5.35 -0.12 28.49
CA GLN A 222 4.68 -1.27 29.12
C GLN A 222 4.45 -2.44 28.15
N THR A 223 4.67 -2.26 26.85
CA THR A 223 4.58 -3.34 25.87
C THR A 223 5.63 -4.41 26.21
N PRO A 224 5.32 -5.72 26.15
CA PRO A 224 6.29 -6.77 26.42
C PRO A 224 7.56 -6.63 25.56
N GLY A 225 8.70 -6.50 26.24
CA GLY A 225 10.02 -6.24 25.64
C GLY A 225 10.33 -4.76 25.32
N GLY A 226 9.45 -3.82 25.71
CA GLY A 226 9.58 -2.38 25.47
C GLY A 226 8.79 -1.85 24.27
N ALA A 227 8.93 -0.56 23.98
CA ALA A 227 8.30 0.05 22.82
C ALA A 227 8.87 -0.53 21.50
N ALA A 228 8.02 -0.79 20.51
CA ALA A 228 8.44 -1.27 19.20
C ALA A 228 8.11 -0.22 18.11
N PRO A 229 8.93 -0.09 17.06
CA PRO A 229 8.62 0.78 15.94
C PRO A 229 7.49 0.18 15.09
N ILE A 230 6.77 1.06 14.37
CA ILE A 230 5.72 0.69 13.43
C ILE A 230 6.18 1.04 12.02
N TRP A 231 6.06 0.10 11.08
CA TRP A 231 6.38 0.23 9.68
C TRP A 231 5.12 0.14 8.80
N LEU A 232 5.08 0.92 7.73
CA LEU A 232 4.09 0.76 6.66
C LEU A 232 4.63 1.25 5.32
N VAL A 233 3.90 0.91 4.25
CA VAL A 233 4.07 1.52 2.93
C VAL A 233 2.79 2.26 2.56
N ALA A 234 2.90 3.56 2.34
CA ALA A 234 1.80 4.40 1.90
C ALA A 234 1.68 4.37 0.37
N GLY A 235 0.53 3.89 -0.12
CA GLY A 235 0.21 3.89 -1.55
C GLY A 235 -0.43 5.21 -1.99
N GLY A 236 0.38 6.14 -2.48
CA GLY A 236 -0.09 7.45 -2.97
C GLY A 236 0.01 8.58 -1.93
N GLN A 237 0.06 9.82 -2.42
CA GLN A 237 0.29 11.02 -1.61
C GLN A 237 -0.76 11.19 -0.50
N LYS A 238 -2.03 10.91 -0.81
CA LYS A 238 -3.13 11.01 0.17
C LYS A 238 -2.94 10.08 1.37
N ALA A 239 -2.45 8.85 1.15
CA ALA A 239 -2.19 7.91 2.23
C ALA A 239 -1.00 8.39 3.07
N ARG A 240 0.06 8.88 2.41
CA ARG A 240 1.23 9.47 3.08
C ARG A 240 0.83 10.63 3.99
N ASP A 241 0.11 11.62 3.47
CA ASP A 241 -0.31 12.81 4.23
C ASP A 241 -1.16 12.42 5.46
N MET A 242 -2.02 11.42 5.30
CA MET A 242 -2.81 10.87 6.40
C MET A 242 -1.90 10.27 7.48
N TYR A 243 -0.90 9.47 7.13
CA TYR A 243 0.01 8.89 8.11
C TYR A 243 0.95 9.92 8.76
N GLU A 244 1.38 10.94 8.02
CA GLU A 244 2.12 12.08 8.59
C GLU A 244 1.29 12.79 9.68
N HIS A 245 -0.03 12.91 9.50
CA HIS A 245 -0.92 13.44 10.52
C HIS A 245 -0.97 12.59 11.81
N PHE A 246 -0.70 11.28 11.71
CA PHE A 246 -0.53 10.39 12.86
C PHE A 246 0.89 10.42 13.46
N GLY A 247 1.81 11.19 12.87
CA GLY A 247 3.19 11.31 13.32
C GLY A 247 4.16 10.32 12.70
N PHE A 248 3.73 9.54 11.69
CA PHE A 248 4.68 8.74 10.91
C PHE A 248 5.64 9.65 10.15
N GLN A 249 6.89 9.24 10.08
CA GLN A 249 7.92 9.91 9.31
C GLN A 249 8.15 9.16 8.00
N GLU A 250 8.23 9.90 6.89
CA GLU A 250 8.76 9.36 5.64
C GLU A 250 10.23 9.01 5.84
N VAL A 251 10.60 7.75 5.59
CA VAL A 251 12.00 7.31 5.65
C VAL A 251 12.56 7.01 4.26
N GLY A 252 11.69 6.73 3.29
CA GLY A 252 12.09 6.69 1.90
C GLY A 252 10.95 6.49 0.93
N ARG A 253 11.30 6.50 -0.36
CA ARG A 253 10.37 6.47 -1.48
C ARG A 253 10.76 5.36 -2.46
N ILE A 254 9.75 4.71 -3.03
CA ILE A 254 9.86 3.70 -4.07
C ILE A 254 8.95 4.16 -5.22
N ASP A 255 9.46 4.11 -6.45
CA ASP A 255 8.66 4.44 -7.64
C ASP A 255 8.40 3.16 -8.43
N VAL A 256 7.13 2.79 -8.57
CA VAL A 256 6.71 1.61 -9.36
C VAL A 256 5.95 2.09 -10.58
N ALA A 257 6.59 2.00 -11.75
CA ALA A 257 6.05 2.53 -13.00
C ALA A 257 5.53 3.99 -12.84
N GLU A 258 6.39 4.85 -12.29
CA GLU A 258 6.12 6.27 -12.00
C GLU A 258 5.08 6.54 -10.89
N LEU A 259 4.51 5.50 -10.28
CA LEU A 259 3.64 5.65 -9.12
C LEU A 259 4.49 5.69 -7.83
N PRO A 260 4.46 6.81 -7.09
CA PRO A 260 5.21 6.91 -5.84
C PRO A 260 4.53 6.15 -4.70
N LEU A 261 5.35 5.39 -3.98
CA LEU A 261 5.03 4.81 -2.68
C LEU A 261 6.04 5.28 -1.65
N TRP A 262 5.63 5.36 -0.39
CA TRP A 262 6.48 5.85 0.69
C TRP A 262 6.62 4.80 1.78
N GLY A 263 7.85 4.41 2.10
CA GLY A 263 8.14 3.72 3.34
C GLY A 263 8.03 4.72 4.48
N MET A 264 7.19 4.41 5.46
CA MET A 264 6.94 5.28 6.61
C MET A 264 7.11 4.52 7.91
N MET A 265 7.61 5.24 8.92
CA MET A 265 7.93 4.66 10.22
C MET A 265 7.45 5.55 11.36
N TYR A 266 6.98 4.94 12.45
CA TYR A 266 6.65 5.62 13.69
C TYR A 266 7.41 4.99 14.86
N THR A 267 8.04 5.83 15.68
CA THR A 267 8.91 5.42 16.80
C THR A 267 8.53 6.07 18.13
N ALA A 268 7.49 6.91 18.15
CA ALA A 268 7.19 7.83 19.26
C ALA A 268 8.38 8.72 19.69
N GLY A 269 9.38 8.92 18.82
CA GLY A 269 10.60 9.68 19.11
C GLY A 269 11.66 8.94 19.93
N LEU A 270 11.44 7.66 20.25
CA LEU A 270 12.32 6.85 21.09
C LEU A 270 13.60 6.37 20.37
N ASP A 271 13.70 6.62 19.07
CA ASP A 271 14.87 6.31 18.25
C ASP A 271 15.96 7.40 18.29
N LYS A 272 15.68 8.56 18.90
CA LYS A 272 16.57 9.74 18.86
C LYS A 272 17.56 9.85 20.03
N ASP A 273 17.41 9.01 21.06
CA ASP A 273 18.29 8.95 22.24
C ASP A 273 19.37 7.88 22.11
#